data_AF-A0A1Z1FH43-F1
#
_entry.id   AF-A0A1Z1FH43-F1
#
_cell.length_a   1.000
_cell.length_b   1.000
_cell.length_c   1.000
_cell.angle_alpha   90.00
_cell.angle_beta   90.00
_cell.angle_gamma   90.00
#
_symmetry.space_group_name_H-M   'P 1'
#
loop_
_entity.id
_entity.type
_entity.pdbx_description
1 polymer ?
#
loop_
_entity_poly.entity_id
_entity_poly.type
_entity_poly.pdbx_seq_one_letter_code
_entity_poly.pdbx_strand_id
1 'polypeptide(L)'
;MLPDDAGPADVAEAERMLFMALASGWLTAFADRDNPDFVPAVGTHFNLVGTNPDFIYAAASIDGDGSYLLTGERGESLFVQMDITAGGLGVMDALGPSLGTVDFDDLAVDGEGRFSLMLSHERPAGWSGDWRHLDPSARSLSLRQASYDWGAEREARIAIERTDIAHSPRRWTQREIGERLMALCGYPKRIGTMSLGFIAAQQQKGLWNAVEHDDWAGRGGVEGQHYYQGLFRLEPGSALLLESALPDAVRYWNVQLNDMRWNTIDWMNRQSSLNGGQASIDADGRFRAVIALDDPGIANWLDPGGYSEGSIMLRWSGASSGPEPSLTVVPLDKLDARLPPETIRISPAERQEALRARRRSVQMRRRW
;
A
#
# COMPACT_ATOMS: atom_id res chain seq x y z
N MET A 1 -19.76 -9.80 -10.82
CA MET A 1 -18.41 -9.51 -10.26
C MET A 1 -17.55 -10.76 -10.40
N LEU A 2 -18.06 -11.94 -10.07
CA LEU A 2 -17.43 -13.19 -10.46
C LEU A 2 -17.93 -13.67 -11.83
N PRO A 3 -17.16 -14.53 -12.54
CA PRO A 3 -17.63 -15.31 -13.68
C PRO A 3 -18.83 -16.20 -13.33
N ASP A 4 -19.63 -16.57 -14.34
CA ASP A 4 -20.80 -17.43 -14.16
C ASP A 4 -20.45 -18.87 -13.70
N ASP A 5 -19.20 -19.29 -13.91
CA ASP A 5 -18.65 -20.60 -13.55
C ASP A 5 -17.85 -20.60 -12.23
N ALA A 6 -17.91 -19.51 -11.44
CA ALA A 6 -17.20 -19.42 -10.18
C ALA A 6 -17.65 -20.50 -9.16
N GLY A 7 -16.68 -21.21 -8.59
CA GLY A 7 -16.96 -22.25 -7.60
C GLY A 7 -17.39 -21.70 -6.23
N PRO A 8 -17.91 -22.56 -5.32
CA PRO A 8 -18.35 -22.13 -3.99
C PRO A 8 -17.27 -21.42 -3.15
N ALA A 9 -16.01 -21.86 -3.27
CA ALA A 9 -14.89 -21.22 -2.57
C ALA A 9 -14.65 -19.79 -3.08
N ASP A 10 -14.78 -19.56 -4.40
CA ASP A 10 -14.57 -18.25 -4.99
C ASP A 10 -15.65 -17.25 -4.58
N VAL A 11 -16.88 -17.72 -4.47
CA VAL A 11 -18.03 -16.96 -3.96
C VAL A 11 -17.77 -16.56 -2.50
N ALA A 12 -17.39 -17.50 -1.64
CA ALA A 12 -17.12 -17.21 -0.23
C ALA A 12 -15.99 -16.18 -0.04
N GLU A 13 -14.92 -16.27 -0.81
CA GLU A 13 -13.81 -15.30 -0.79
C GLU A 13 -14.25 -13.91 -1.29
N ALA A 14 -15.11 -13.85 -2.32
CA ALA A 14 -15.67 -12.59 -2.78
C ALA A 14 -16.62 -11.96 -1.74
N GLU A 15 -17.47 -12.75 -1.08
CA GLU A 15 -18.31 -12.29 0.02
C GLU A 15 -17.45 -11.72 1.16
N ARG A 16 -16.39 -12.44 1.56
CA ARG A 16 -15.44 -11.94 2.57
C ARG A 16 -14.86 -10.58 2.18
N MET A 17 -14.45 -10.40 0.92
CA MET A 17 -13.95 -9.11 0.42
C MET A 17 -15.00 -8.00 0.52
N LEU A 18 -16.27 -8.28 0.19
CA LEU A 18 -17.34 -7.28 0.26
C LEU A 18 -17.64 -6.85 1.71
N PHE A 19 -17.66 -7.78 2.66
CA PHE A 19 -17.85 -7.45 4.08
C PHE A 19 -16.63 -6.71 4.66
N MET A 20 -15.41 -7.03 4.23
CA MET A 20 -14.21 -6.27 4.58
C MET A 20 -14.25 -4.85 4.02
N ALA A 21 -14.73 -4.66 2.79
CA ALA A 21 -14.97 -3.34 2.21
C ALA A 21 -16.03 -2.56 3.00
N LEU A 22 -17.12 -3.22 3.42
CA LEU A 22 -18.14 -2.58 4.27
C LEU A 22 -17.54 -2.12 5.61
N ALA A 23 -16.76 -2.98 6.28
CA ALA A 23 -16.14 -2.66 7.55
C ALA A 23 -15.11 -1.53 7.45
N SER A 24 -14.25 -1.54 6.42
CA SER A 24 -13.29 -0.45 6.18
C SER A 24 -13.99 0.86 5.80
N GLY A 25 -15.07 0.80 5.02
CA GLY A 25 -15.86 1.98 4.65
C GLY A 25 -16.39 2.74 5.86
N TRP A 26 -16.74 2.04 6.95
CA TRP A 26 -17.23 2.68 8.18
C TRP A 26 -16.28 3.77 8.70
N LEU A 27 -14.96 3.56 8.57
CA LEU A 27 -13.93 4.47 9.07
C LEU A 27 -14.02 5.87 8.46
N THR A 28 -14.45 5.96 7.19
CA THR A 28 -14.56 7.22 6.46
C THR A 28 -15.99 7.69 6.28
N ALA A 29 -17.00 6.83 6.44
CA ALA A 29 -18.41 7.19 6.25
C ALA A 29 -18.88 8.33 7.18
N PHE A 30 -18.29 8.44 8.36
CA PHE A 30 -18.60 9.47 9.35
C PHE A 30 -17.41 10.37 9.67
N ALA A 31 -16.40 10.43 8.78
CA ALA A 31 -15.33 11.42 8.89
C ALA A 31 -15.93 12.84 8.79
N ASP A 32 -15.53 13.72 9.72
CA ASP A 32 -15.99 15.10 9.78
C ASP A 32 -14.88 16.05 9.37
N ARG A 33 -15.05 16.76 8.25
CA ARG A 33 -14.06 17.72 7.74
C ARG A 33 -13.81 18.93 8.64
N ASP A 34 -14.77 19.22 9.52
CA ASP A 34 -14.69 20.31 10.51
C ASP A 34 -13.98 19.85 11.80
N ASN A 35 -13.92 18.53 12.03
CA ASN A 35 -13.22 17.89 13.15
C ASN A 35 -12.42 16.69 12.60
N PRO A 36 -11.41 16.94 11.75
CA PRO A 36 -10.73 15.87 11.01
C PRO A 36 -9.96 14.93 11.94
N ASP A 37 -9.84 13.68 11.52
CA ASP A 37 -9.00 12.67 12.15
C ASP A 37 -8.36 11.78 11.07
N PHE A 38 -7.17 11.26 11.33
CA PHE A 38 -6.52 10.28 10.47
C PHE A 38 -7.03 8.88 10.82
N VAL A 39 -7.91 8.35 9.98
CA VAL A 39 -8.45 7.00 10.12
C VAL A 39 -7.70 6.01 9.24
N PRO A 40 -7.59 4.72 9.61
CA PRO A 40 -7.00 3.72 8.74
C PRO A 40 -7.72 3.65 7.38
N ALA A 41 -6.96 3.59 6.29
CA ALA A 41 -7.54 3.48 4.94
C ALA A 41 -7.55 2.03 4.45
N VAL A 42 -6.37 1.45 4.25
CA VAL A 42 -6.14 0.04 3.96
C VAL A 42 -5.00 -0.48 4.82
N GLY A 43 -4.92 -1.78 5.00
CA GLY A 43 -3.86 -2.36 5.82
C GLY A 43 -4.08 -3.84 6.05
N THR A 44 -3.44 -4.35 7.09
CA THR A 44 -3.43 -5.77 7.42
C THR A 44 -4.82 -6.40 7.59
N HIS A 45 -5.74 -5.71 8.26
CA HIS A 45 -7.10 -6.21 8.53
C HIS A 45 -8.14 -5.70 7.52
N PHE A 46 -7.78 -4.66 6.76
CA PHE A 46 -8.58 -4.09 5.69
C PHE A 46 -7.79 -4.20 4.39
N ASN A 47 -7.41 -5.44 4.06
CA ASN A 47 -6.55 -5.76 2.94
C ASN A 47 -7.36 -5.75 1.65
N LEU A 48 -7.35 -4.60 1.01
CA LEU A 48 -8.04 -4.35 -0.26
C LEU A 48 -7.05 -3.67 -1.20
N VAL A 49 -7.36 -3.73 -2.50
CA VAL A 49 -6.77 -2.83 -3.52
C VAL A 49 -5.24 -2.82 -3.57
N GLY A 50 -4.63 -4.00 -3.46
CA GLY A 50 -3.17 -4.18 -3.58
C GLY A 50 -2.39 -3.51 -2.46
N THR A 51 -2.93 -3.52 -1.24
CA THR A 51 -2.33 -2.94 -0.03
C THR A 51 -0.82 -3.23 0.03
N ASN A 52 0.02 -2.20 0.11
CA ASN A 52 1.45 -2.43 0.26
C ASN A 52 1.76 -2.98 1.66
N PRO A 53 2.35 -4.18 1.80
CA PRO A 53 2.72 -4.78 3.08
C PRO A 53 3.58 -3.89 3.96
N ASP A 54 4.39 -3.02 3.35
CA ASP A 54 5.37 -2.19 4.03
C ASP A 54 4.79 -0.87 4.52
N PHE A 55 3.59 -0.49 4.08
CA PHE A 55 3.03 0.83 4.37
C PHE A 55 1.97 0.78 5.48
N ILE A 56 1.94 1.80 6.33
CA ILE A 56 0.77 2.16 7.11
C ILE A 56 0.05 3.30 6.39
N TYR A 57 -1.22 3.08 6.11
CA TYR A 57 -2.07 4.03 5.42
C TYR A 57 -3.09 4.65 6.35
N ALA A 58 -3.21 5.98 6.28
CA ALA A 58 -4.29 6.70 6.92
C ALA A 58 -4.88 7.74 5.96
N ALA A 59 -6.11 8.13 6.19
CA ALA A 59 -6.75 9.21 5.45
C ALA A 59 -7.50 10.14 6.40
N ALA A 60 -7.56 11.42 6.05
CA ALA A 60 -8.38 12.41 6.74
C ALA A 60 -9.22 13.18 5.72
N SER A 61 -10.51 13.36 6.01
CA SER A 61 -11.39 14.25 5.23
C SER A 61 -11.19 15.69 5.67
N ILE A 62 -11.06 16.60 4.71
CA ILE A 62 -10.83 18.04 4.95
C ILE A 62 -11.73 18.88 4.03
N ASP A 63 -11.78 20.18 4.30
CA ASP A 63 -12.39 21.19 3.45
C ASP A 63 -11.27 22.08 2.90
N GLY A 64 -11.20 22.28 1.57
CA GLY A 64 -10.12 23.04 0.94
C GLY A 64 -10.09 24.52 1.33
N ASP A 65 -11.22 25.04 1.82
CA ASP A 65 -11.33 26.41 2.34
C ASP A 65 -10.84 26.55 3.79
N GLY A 66 -10.51 25.45 4.47
CA GLY A 66 -10.09 25.44 5.87
C GLY A 66 -8.61 25.78 6.09
N SER A 67 -8.23 25.98 7.35
CA SER A 67 -6.84 26.08 7.80
C SER A 67 -6.53 24.96 8.79
N TYR A 68 -5.55 24.12 8.48
CA TYR A 68 -5.23 22.92 9.25
C TYR A 68 -3.82 22.96 9.81
N LEU A 69 -3.70 22.74 11.11
CA LEU A 69 -2.42 22.54 11.78
C LEU A 69 -2.18 21.05 11.97
N LEU A 70 -1.13 20.53 11.35
CA LEU A 70 -0.61 19.19 11.60
C LEU A 70 0.56 19.29 12.56
N THR A 71 0.54 18.52 13.63
CA THR A 71 1.65 18.43 14.59
C THR A 71 1.89 16.99 14.99
N GLY A 72 3.08 16.70 15.48
CA GLY A 72 3.39 15.37 15.94
C GLY A 72 4.87 15.06 15.97
N GLU A 73 5.19 13.79 15.81
CA GLU A 73 6.55 13.26 15.77
C GLU A 73 6.78 12.53 14.46
N ARG A 74 7.92 12.82 13.80
CA ARG A 74 8.29 12.24 12.51
C ARG A 74 8.50 10.72 12.58
N GLY A 75 8.89 10.20 13.75
CA GLY A 75 9.23 8.79 13.92
C GLY A 75 10.48 8.41 13.12
N GLU A 76 10.62 7.12 12.86
CA GLU A 76 11.80 6.47 12.26
C GLU A 76 11.46 5.75 10.95
N SER A 77 10.18 5.73 10.55
CA SER A 77 9.78 5.20 9.24
C SER A 77 10.62 5.81 8.14
N LEU A 78 11.11 4.96 7.23
CA LEU A 78 11.93 5.28 6.08
C LEU A 78 11.46 6.52 5.30
N PHE A 79 10.14 6.66 5.14
CA PHE A 79 9.52 7.92 4.73
C PHE A 79 8.09 8.04 5.24
N VAL A 80 7.64 9.29 5.37
CA VAL A 80 6.24 9.63 5.62
C VAL A 80 5.83 10.63 4.55
N GLN A 81 4.87 10.22 3.74
CA GLN A 81 4.38 11.02 2.62
C GLN A 81 2.88 11.23 2.75
N MET A 82 2.44 12.47 2.54
CA MET A 82 1.03 12.83 2.50
C MET A 82 0.69 13.38 1.12
N ASP A 83 -0.37 12.86 0.53
CA ASP A 83 -0.94 13.34 -0.73
C ASP A 83 -2.19 14.18 -0.41
N ILE A 84 -2.25 15.39 -0.97
CA ILE A 84 -3.41 16.30 -0.86
C ILE A 84 -4.22 16.09 -2.13
N THR A 85 -5.50 15.72 -2.02
CA THR A 85 -6.29 15.31 -3.19
C THR A 85 -7.64 16.02 -3.27
N ALA A 86 -8.12 16.27 -4.50
CA ALA A 86 -9.44 16.87 -4.76
C ALA A 86 -10.62 15.89 -4.57
N GLY A 87 -10.34 14.72 -4.02
CA GLY A 87 -11.28 13.62 -3.85
C GLY A 87 -10.76 12.63 -2.82
N GLY A 88 -11.08 11.36 -2.95
CA GLY A 88 -10.58 10.31 -2.06
C GLY A 88 -11.21 8.95 -2.32
N LEU A 89 -10.66 7.93 -1.66
CA LEU A 89 -11.26 6.59 -1.61
C LEU A 89 -12.33 6.46 -0.51
N GLY A 90 -12.48 7.45 0.36
CA GLY A 90 -13.44 7.45 1.45
C GLY A 90 -14.88 7.35 0.97
N VAL A 91 -15.76 6.77 1.79
CA VAL A 91 -17.15 6.43 1.38
C VAL A 91 -17.90 7.59 0.74
N MET A 92 -17.76 8.78 1.33
CA MET A 92 -18.44 10.00 0.90
C MET A 92 -17.73 10.74 -0.23
N ASP A 93 -16.55 10.28 -0.64
CA ASP A 93 -15.71 10.95 -1.62
C ASP A 93 -15.91 10.39 -3.03
N ALA A 94 -15.80 11.29 -4.01
CA ALA A 94 -15.51 10.92 -5.39
C ALA A 94 -13.99 10.81 -5.58
N LEU A 95 -13.56 10.03 -6.57
CA LEU A 95 -12.15 10.05 -6.99
C LEU A 95 -11.80 11.42 -7.56
N GLY A 96 -10.60 11.91 -7.26
CA GLY A 96 -10.09 13.18 -7.74
C GLY A 96 -8.58 13.13 -7.89
N PRO A 97 -7.98 14.05 -8.66
CA PRO A 97 -6.53 14.12 -8.84
C PRO A 97 -5.81 14.49 -7.55
N SER A 98 -4.50 14.18 -7.52
CA SER A 98 -3.57 14.80 -6.57
C SER A 98 -3.43 16.29 -6.89
N LEU A 99 -3.34 17.10 -5.83
CA LEU A 99 -3.15 18.55 -5.84
C LEU A 99 -1.76 18.94 -5.31
N GLY A 100 -0.96 17.94 -4.93
CA GLY A 100 0.37 18.14 -4.38
C GLY A 100 0.69 17.12 -3.29
N THR A 101 1.98 16.85 -3.12
CA THR A 101 2.48 15.93 -2.10
C THR A 101 3.33 16.68 -1.07
N VAL A 102 3.36 16.15 0.15
CA VAL A 102 4.22 16.60 1.24
C VAL A 102 5.05 15.41 1.70
N ASP A 103 6.36 15.51 1.51
CA ASP A 103 7.32 14.63 2.17
C ASP A 103 7.65 15.23 3.54
N PHE A 104 7.49 14.44 4.59
CA PHE A 104 7.73 14.90 5.95
C PHE A 104 9.23 15.03 6.25
N ASP A 105 10.10 14.48 5.39
CA ASP A 105 11.55 14.70 5.48
C ASP A 105 11.95 16.12 5.04
N ASP A 106 11.08 16.82 4.32
CA ASP A 106 11.28 18.23 3.95
C ASP A 106 10.82 19.22 5.04
N LEU A 107 10.29 18.70 6.16
CA LEU A 107 9.82 19.52 7.28
C LEU A 107 10.95 19.76 8.28
N ALA A 108 10.93 20.92 8.92
CA ALA A 108 11.74 21.19 10.09
C ALA A 108 11.29 20.30 11.25
N VAL A 109 12.24 19.52 11.77
CA VAL A 109 12.05 18.65 12.93
C VAL A 109 12.95 19.13 14.06
N ASP A 110 12.40 19.28 15.27
CA ASP A 110 13.16 19.73 16.44
C ASP A 110 14.02 18.61 17.06
N GLY A 111 14.80 18.97 18.10
CA GLY A 111 15.73 18.04 18.77
C GLY A 111 15.04 16.84 19.45
N GLU A 112 13.72 16.89 19.62
CA GLU A 112 12.91 15.80 20.16
C GLU A 112 12.13 15.04 19.07
N GLY A 113 12.39 15.33 17.79
CA GLY A 113 11.76 14.63 16.68
C GLY A 113 10.36 15.14 16.32
N ARG A 114 9.96 16.32 16.80
CA ARG A 114 8.63 16.89 16.55
C ARG A 114 8.60 17.80 15.35
N PHE A 115 7.46 17.83 14.66
CA PHE A 115 7.20 18.70 13.51
C PHE A 115 5.91 19.51 13.71
N SER A 116 5.80 20.60 12.94
CA SER A 116 4.55 21.38 12.80
C SER A 116 4.40 21.87 11.37
N LEU A 117 3.24 21.64 10.76
CA LEU A 117 2.92 22.01 9.39
C LEU A 117 1.55 22.69 9.33
N MET A 118 1.50 23.90 8.76
CA MET A 118 0.26 24.59 8.44
C MET A 118 -0.16 24.35 6.98
N LEU A 119 -1.40 23.93 6.77
CA LEU A 119 -2.06 23.85 5.48
C LEU A 119 -3.18 24.89 5.42
N SER A 120 -3.11 25.85 4.50
CA SER A 120 -4.14 26.88 4.36
C SER A 120 -4.04 27.58 3.00
N HIS A 121 -5.10 28.26 2.58
CA HIS A 121 -5.10 29.06 1.35
C HIS A 121 -4.03 30.16 1.38
N GLU A 122 -3.95 30.92 2.48
CA GLU A 122 -2.89 31.91 2.71
C GLU A 122 -2.09 31.55 3.97
N ARG A 123 -0.77 31.83 3.93
CA ARG A 123 0.09 31.65 5.11
C ARG A 123 -0.41 32.56 6.24
N PRO A 124 -0.77 32.02 7.43
CA PRO A 124 -1.27 32.84 8.51
C PRO A 124 -0.26 33.90 8.96
N ALA A 125 -0.73 35.10 9.29
CA ALA A 125 0.11 36.18 9.78
C ALA A 125 0.85 35.76 11.06
N GLY A 126 2.17 35.93 11.09
CA GLY A 126 3.01 35.53 12.21
C GLY A 126 3.40 34.05 12.26
N TRP A 127 2.96 33.21 11.30
CA TRP A 127 3.38 31.81 11.22
C TRP A 127 4.81 31.67 10.70
N SER A 128 5.73 31.20 11.56
CA SER A 128 7.14 30.99 11.23
C SER A 128 7.50 29.54 10.89
N GLY A 129 6.62 28.57 11.15
CA GLY A 129 6.85 27.15 10.86
C GLY A 129 6.70 26.79 9.39
N ASP A 130 6.76 25.49 9.09
CA ASP A 130 6.47 24.99 7.76
C ASP A 130 5.03 25.27 7.36
N TRP A 131 4.86 25.64 6.10
CA TRP A 131 3.57 25.96 5.52
C TRP A 131 3.51 25.40 4.09
N ARG A 132 2.32 24.93 3.70
CA ARG A 132 1.99 24.57 2.33
C ARG A 132 0.64 25.18 1.98
N HIS A 133 0.53 25.67 0.75
CA HIS A 133 -0.74 26.15 0.21
C HIS A 133 -1.74 24.99 0.15
N LEU A 134 -2.97 25.22 0.62
CA LEU A 134 -4.09 24.31 0.48
C LEU A 134 -4.99 24.80 -0.66
N ASP A 135 -5.11 23.98 -1.70
CA ASP A 135 -6.00 24.27 -2.82
C ASP A 135 -7.47 24.19 -2.38
N PRO A 136 -8.34 25.16 -2.76
CA PRO A 136 -9.77 25.17 -2.38
C PRO A 136 -10.55 23.93 -2.83
N SER A 137 -10.07 23.21 -3.84
CA SER A 137 -10.66 21.95 -4.30
C SER A 137 -10.25 20.74 -3.46
N ALA A 138 -9.30 20.84 -2.53
CA ALA A 138 -8.84 19.73 -1.69
C ALA A 138 -9.97 19.16 -0.82
N ARG A 139 -10.07 17.84 -0.74
CA ARG A 139 -11.12 17.12 0.01
C ARG A 139 -10.57 16.06 0.94
N SER A 140 -9.39 15.50 0.67
CA SER A 140 -8.78 14.55 1.58
C SER A 140 -7.26 14.63 1.60
N LEU A 141 -6.69 14.18 2.71
CA LEU A 141 -5.28 13.93 2.92
C LEU A 141 -5.07 12.41 2.99
N SER A 142 -4.17 11.87 2.18
CA SER A 142 -3.82 10.44 2.18
C SER A 142 -2.38 10.26 2.63
N LEU A 143 -2.18 9.63 3.79
CA LEU A 143 -0.89 9.39 4.41
C LEU A 143 -0.37 7.98 4.11
N ARG A 144 0.94 7.88 3.83
CA ARG A 144 1.68 6.62 3.72
C ARG A 144 2.94 6.72 4.59
N GLN A 145 3.14 5.74 5.44
CA GLN A 145 4.37 5.59 6.22
C GLN A 145 5.05 4.28 5.82
N ALA A 146 6.25 4.35 5.25
CA ALA A 146 6.97 3.19 4.75
C ALA A 146 8.05 2.74 5.72
N SER A 147 8.18 1.42 5.89
CA SER A 147 9.22 0.81 6.72
C SER A 147 9.78 -0.45 6.07
N TYR A 148 11.08 -0.66 6.20
CA TYR A 148 11.71 -1.93 5.81
C TYR A 148 11.69 -2.91 6.97
N ASP A 149 12.10 -2.46 8.16
CA ASP A 149 12.10 -3.27 9.38
C ASP A 149 10.82 -3.02 10.19
N TRP A 150 9.83 -3.84 9.89
CA TRP A 150 8.53 -3.79 10.54
C TRP A 150 8.66 -4.00 12.05
N GLY A 151 8.11 -3.06 12.82
CA GLY A 151 8.03 -3.19 14.27
C GLY A 151 9.31 -2.86 15.04
N ALA A 152 10.45 -2.70 14.35
CA ALA A 152 11.65 -2.10 14.93
C ALA A 152 11.62 -0.58 14.76
N GLU A 153 11.30 -0.10 13.56
CA GLU A 153 11.12 1.32 13.26
C GLU A 153 9.83 1.84 13.93
N ARG A 154 9.95 2.96 14.67
CA ARG A 154 8.78 3.61 15.27
C ARG A 154 8.05 4.49 14.25
N GLU A 155 6.78 4.20 14.00
CA GLU A 155 5.98 5.00 13.06
C GLU A 155 5.68 6.42 13.57
N ALA A 156 5.43 7.33 12.63
CA ALA A 156 5.05 8.70 12.90
C ALA A 156 3.71 8.79 13.64
N ARG A 157 3.65 9.76 14.55
CA ARG A 157 2.44 10.12 15.30
C ARG A 157 2.03 11.49 14.83
N ILE A 158 0.84 11.61 14.24
CA ILE A 158 0.39 12.82 13.55
C ILE A 158 -1.01 13.16 14.06
N ALA A 159 -1.17 14.39 14.52
CA ALA A 159 -2.46 15.01 14.81
C ALA A 159 -2.80 16.00 13.69
N ILE A 160 -4.09 16.22 13.48
CA ILE A 160 -4.63 17.24 12.58
C ILE A 160 -5.72 18.02 13.31
N GLU A 161 -5.65 19.34 13.23
CA GLU A 161 -6.63 20.25 13.81
C GLU A 161 -7.08 21.28 12.77
N ARG A 162 -8.39 21.53 12.66
CA ARG A 162 -8.92 22.66 11.90
C ARG A 162 -8.92 23.91 12.80
N THR A 163 -8.25 24.97 12.39
CA THR A 163 -7.88 26.13 13.22
C THR A 163 -8.62 27.42 12.85
N ASP A 164 -9.28 27.48 11.68
CA ASP A 164 -10.03 28.65 11.21
C ASP A 164 -11.43 28.79 11.85
N ILE A 165 -11.92 27.73 12.51
CA ILE A 165 -13.21 27.70 13.20
C ILE A 165 -13.04 27.24 14.65
N ALA A 166 -14.02 27.55 15.50
CA ALA A 166 -14.03 27.04 16.86
C ALA A 166 -14.26 25.52 16.86
N HIS A 167 -13.47 24.79 17.64
CA HIS A 167 -13.70 23.37 17.87
C HIS A 167 -15.11 23.14 18.41
N SER A 168 -15.90 22.32 17.71
CA SER A 168 -17.29 22.05 18.06
C SER A 168 -17.66 20.63 17.64
N PRO A 169 -17.79 19.69 18.59
CA PRO A 169 -18.23 18.34 18.30
C PRO A 169 -19.58 18.32 17.57
N ARG A 170 -19.61 17.69 16.40
CA ARG A 170 -20.81 17.61 15.57
C ARG A 170 -21.75 16.51 16.04
N ARG A 171 -23.06 16.78 15.99
CA ARG A 171 -24.09 15.74 15.99
C ARG A 171 -24.71 15.64 14.61
N TRP A 172 -24.62 14.47 13.99
CA TRP A 172 -25.24 14.21 12.70
C TRP A 172 -26.76 14.23 12.80
N THR A 173 -27.41 14.89 11.85
CA THR A 173 -28.87 14.85 11.70
C THR A 173 -29.33 13.48 11.19
N GLN A 174 -30.60 13.14 11.39
CA GLN A 174 -31.19 11.90 10.86
C GLN A 174 -30.99 11.76 9.35
N ARG A 175 -31.12 12.87 8.59
CA ARG A 175 -30.91 12.90 7.14
C ARG A 175 -29.46 12.56 6.78
N GLU A 176 -28.49 13.21 7.43
CA GLU A 176 -27.06 12.97 7.16
C GLU A 176 -26.62 11.55 7.49
N ILE A 177 -27.16 10.99 8.58
CA ILE A 177 -26.94 9.58 8.93
C ILE A 177 -27.47 8.67 7.83
N GLY A 178 -28.72 8.90 7.37
CA GLY A 178 -29.32 8.11 6.29
C GLY A 178 -28.52 8.17 4.99
N GLU A 179 -28.07 9.36 4.59
CA GLU A 179 -27.23 9.56 3.39
C GLU A 179 -25.90 8.77 3.49
N ARG A 180 -25.21 8.83 4.63
CA ARG A 180 -23.94 8.15 4.86
C ARG A 180 -24.07 6.64 4.90
N LEU A 181 -25.11 6.13 5.56
CA LEU A 181 -25.39 4.70 5.60
C LEU A 181 -25.72 4.15 4.21
N MET A 182 -26.49 4.90 3.40
CA MET A 182 -26.75 4.50 2.01
C MET A 182 -25.49 4.52 1.14
N ALA A 183 -24.62 5.52 1.30
CA ALA A 183 -23.32 5.55 0.63
C ALA A 183 -22.44 4.36 1.05
N LEU A 184 -22.41 4.05 2.35
CA LEU A 184 -21.69 2.91 2.91
C LEU A 184 -22.21 1.57 2.34
N CYS A 185 -23.52 1.39 2.19
CA CYS A 185 -24.10 0.21 1.56
C CYS A 185 -23.63 0.04 0.09
N GLY A 186 -23.39 1.14 -0.63
CA GLY A 186 -22.86 1.13 -2.00
C GLY A 186 -21.35 0.88 -2.09
N TYR A 187 -20.62 1.13 -0.99
CA TYR A 187 -19.16 1.12 -0.98
C TYR A 187 -18.52 -0.24 -1.32
N PRO A 188 -19.01 -1.40 -0.82
CA PRO A 188 -18.48 -2.71 -1.23
C PRO A 188 -18.51 -2.95 -2.74
N LYS A 189 -19.59 -2.54 -3.40
CA LYS A 189 -19.70 -2.65 -4.87
C LYS A 189 -18.69 -1.73 -5.56
N ARG A 190 -18.48 -0.51 -5.06
CA ARG A 190 -17.51 0.46 -5.60
C ARG A 190 -16.09 -0.12 -5.55
N ILE A 191 -15.65 -0.55 -4.37
CA ILE A 191 -14.30 -1.10 -4.17
C ILE A 191 -14.12 -2.42 -4.92
N GLY A 192 -15.08 -3.35 -4.84
CA GLY A 192 -15.01 -4.61 -5.56
C GLY A 192 -14.94 -4.43 -7.08
N THR A 193 -15.69 -3.48 -7.63
CA THR A 193 -15.63 -3.16 -9.07
C THR A 193 -14.26 -2.60 -9.45
N MET A 194 -13.70 -1.71 -8.64
CA MET A 194 -12.37 -1.15 -8.86
C MET A 194 -11.29 -2.25 -8.85
N SER A 195 -11.29 -3.12 -7.83
CA SER A 195 -10.29 -4.17 -7.70
C SER A 195 -10.34 -5.21 -8.80
N LEU A 196 -11.54 -5.71 -9.12
CA LEU A 196 -11.71 -6.70 -10.17
C LEU A 196 -11.48 -6.09 -11.55
N GLY A 197 -11.85 -4.81 -11.74
CA GLY A 197 -11.56 -4.06 -12.96
C GLY A 197 -10.06 -3.92 -13.21
N PHE A 198 -9.26 -3.71 -12.17
CA PHE A 198 -7.80 -3.66 -12.27
C PHE A 198 -7.22 -4.99 -12.78
N ILE A 199 -7.62 -6.11 -12.18
CA ILE A 199 -7.17 -7.44 -12.62
C ILE A 199 -7.62 -7.74 -14.05
N ALA A 200 -8.88 -7.46 -14.38
CA ALA A 200 -9.42 -7.66 -15.71
C ALA A 200 -8.67 -6.85 -16.78
N ALA A 201 -8.27 -5.61 -16.47
CA ALA A 201 -7.47 -4.78 -17.38
C ALA A 201 -6.10 -5.42 -17.66
N GLN A 202 -5.43 -5.96 -16.64
CA GLN A 202 -4.16 -6.67 -16.84
C GLN A 202 -4.32 -7.96 -17.67
N GLN A 203 -5.41 -8.70 -17.47
CA GLN A 203 -5.73 -9.88 -18.28
C GLN A 203 -5.95 -9.51 -19.75
N GLN A 204 -6.68 -8.42 -20.03
CA GLN A 204 -6.93 -7.94 -21.40
C GLN A 204 -5.65 -7.53 -22.11
N LYS A 205 -4.66 -7.01 -21.38
CA LYS A 205 -3.33 -6.69 -21.89
C LYS A 205 -2.45 -7.94 -22.11
N GLY A 206 -2.87 -9.11 -21.62
CA GLY A 206 -2.10 -10.35 -21.76
C GLY A 206 -0.87 -10.43 -20.86
N LEU A 207 -0.87 -9.77 -19.70
CA LEU A 207 0.29 -9.66 -18.79
C LEU A 207 0.55 -10.92 -17.95
N TRP A 208 0.27 -12.12 -18.48
CA TRP A 208 0.56 -13.37 -17.80
C TRP A 208 2.06 -13.68 -17.83
N ASN A 209 2.66 -13.84 -16.65
CA ASN A 209 4.11 -14.01 -16.48
C ASN A 209 4.92 -12.90 -17.17
N ALA A 210 4.36 -11.69 -17.18
CA ALA A 210 4.95 -10.48 -17.73
C ALA A 210 4.55 -9.30 -16.85
N VAL A 211 5.34 -8.23 -16.89
CA VAL A 211 5.00 -6.96 -16.26
C VAL A 211 4.96 -5.85 -17.29
N GLU A 212 4.25 -4.78 -16.98
CA GLU A 212 4.36 -3.50 -17.65
C GLU A 212 4.80 -2.42 -16.66
N HIS A 213 5.47 -1.39 -17.16
CA HIS A 213 5.65 -0.16 -16.41
C HIS A 213 4.35 0.66 -16.41
N ASP A 214 3.85 1.05 -15.25
CA ASP A 214 2.70 1.94 -15.10
C ASP A 214 3.05 3.15 -14.21
N ASP A 215 2.43 4.29 -14.49
CA ASP A 215 2.49 5.48 -13.63
C ASP A 215 1.15 5.64 -12.91
N TRP A 216 1.19 5.42 -11.59
CA TRP A 216 0.02 5.53 -10.72
C TRP A 216 -0.19 6.93 -10.12
N ALA A 217 0.61 7.93 -10.51
CA ALA A 217 0.46 9.31 -10.05
C ALA A 217 -0.99 9.80 -10.26
N GLY A 218 -1.59 10.39 -9.21
CA GLY A 218 -2.99 10.86 -9.23
C GLY A 218 -4.07 9.77 -9.27
N ARG A 219 -3.71 8.48 -9.25
CA ARG A 219 -4.64 7.32 -9.23
C ARG A 219 -4.51 6.48 -7.95
N GLY A 220 -3.93 7.05 -6.89
CA GLY A 220 -3.67 6.38 -5.61
C GLY A 220 -2.24 5.85 -5.45
N GLY A 221 -1.37 6.05 -6.44
CA GLY A 221 0.08 5.83 -6.32
C GLY A 221 0.82 6.97 -5.64
N VAL A 222 2.14 6.80 -5.56
CA VAL A 222 3.15 7.75 -5.12
C VAL A 222 3.72 8.39 -6.38
N GLU A 223 3.73 9.72 -6.42
CA GLU A 223 4.35 10.49 -7.51
C GLU A 223 5.84 10.14 -7.64
N GLY A 224 6.31 9.91 -8.87
CA GLY A 224 7.70 9.56 -9.16
C GLY A 224 8.12 8.13 -8.78
N GLN A 225 7.19 7.28 -8.34
CA GLN A 225 7.45 5.85 -8.13
C GLN A 225 7.31 5.08 -9.44
N HIS A 226 8.31 4.27 -9.79
CA HIS A 226 8.21 3.32 -10.89
C HIS A 226 7.41 2.11 -10.44
N TYR A 227 6.28 1.84 -11.07
CA TYR A 227 5.50 0.64 -10.82
C TYR A 227 5.68 -0.35 -11.96
N TYR A 228 5.96 -1.59 -11.58
CA TYR A 228 5.88 -2.73 -12.49
C TYR A 228 4.77 -3.64 -12.02
N GLN A 229 3.73 -3.80 -12.84
CA GLN A 229 2.56 -4.60 -12.51
C GLN A 229 2.32 -5.67 -13.57
N GLY A 230 1.89 -6.84 -13.12
CA GLY A 230 1.66 -7.97 -14.00
C GLY A 230 0.77 -9.02 -13.36
N LEU A 231 0.63 -10.14 -14.06
CA LEU A 231 0.00 -11.36 -13.56
C LEU A 231 1.03 -12.48 -13.50
N PHE A 232 0.87 -13.39 -12.54
CA PHE A 232 1.61 -14.65 -12.51
C PHE A 232 0.67 -15.82 -12.75
N ARG A 233 1.17 -16.85 -13.43
CA ARG A 233 0.55 -18.16 -13.59
C ARG A 233 1.61 -19.25 -13.43
N LEU A 234 1.37 -20.18 -12.52
CA LEU A 234 2.23 -21.33 -12.25
C LEU A 234 1.52 -22.61 -12.68
N GLU A 235 2.22 -23.38 -13.52
CA GLU A 235 1.86 -24.77 -13.78
C GLU A 235 2.45 -25.69 -12.69
N PRO A 236 1.85 -26.86 -12.43
CA PRO A 236 2.42 -27.84 -11.51
C PRO A 236 3.87 -28.18 -11.87
N GLY A 237 4.77 -28.18 -10.88
CA GLY A 237 6.19 -28.47 -11.10
C GLY A 237 7.02 -27.32 -11.68
N SER A 238 6.45 -26.11 -11.81
CA SER A 238 7.16 -24.92 -12.27
C SER A 238 7.34 -23.87 -11.17
N ALA A 239 8.31 -22.99 -11.38
CA ALA A 239 8.49 -21.75 -10.65
C ALA A 239 8.58 -20.58 -11.63
N LEU A 240 8.28 -19.38 -11.15
CA LEU A 240 8.50 -18.15 -11.87
C LEU A 240 9.70 -17.43 -11.25
N LEU A 241 10.78 -17.32 -12.03
CA LEU A 241 11.98 -16.58 -11.66
C LEU A 241 11.78 -15.10 -12.02
N LEU A 242 11.79 -14.25 -11.01
CA LEU A 242 11.86 -12.80 -11.15
C LEU A 242 13.32 -12.38 -11.09
N GLU A 243 13.77 -11.59 -12.06
CA GLU A 243 15.10 -10.98 -12.06
C GLU A 243 15.01 -9.48 -12.34
N SER A 244 15.76 -8.68 -11.60
CA SER A 244 15.89 -7.25 -11.87
C SER A 244 17.28 -6.74 -11.49
N ALA A 245 17.76 -5.73 -12.21
CA ALA A 245 18.83 -4.89 -11.70
C ALA A 245 18.29 -4.01 -10.57
N LEU A 246 19.14 -3.50 -9.70
CA LEU A 246 18.75 -2.45 -8.75
C LEU A 246 19.06 -1.08 -9.35
N PRO A 247 18.27 -0.03 -9.05
CA PRO A 247 18.69 1.34 -9.28
C PRO A 247 19.99 1.65 -8.51
N ASP A 248 20.88 2.48 -9.07
CA ASP A 248 22.10 2.92 -8.39
C ASP A 248 21.82 3.63 -7.06
N ALA A 249 20.72 4.38 -7.01
CA ALA A 249 20.18 4.95 -5.78
C ALA A 249 18.68 4.69 -5.71
N VAL A 250 18.19 4.22 -4.57
CA VAL A 250 16.76 4.01 -4.32
C VAL A 250 16.45 4.25 -2.85
N ARG A 251 15.40 5.01 -2.57
CA ARG A 251 14.94 5.25 -1.19
C ARG A 251 14.16 4.06 -0.66
N TYR A 252 13.23 3.53 -1.45
CA TYR A 252 12.39 2.40 -1.07
C TYR A 252 12.06 1.52 -2.27
N TRP A 253 11.94 0.21 -2.05
CA TRP A 253 11.47 -0.72 -3.05
C TRP A 253 10.92 -2.00 -2.43
N ASN A 254 9.98 -2.62 -3.14
CA ASN A 254 9.48 -3.94 -2.80
C ASN A 254 8.97 -4.71 -4.01
N VAL A 255 8.69 -5.99 -3.79
CA VAL A 255 7.85 -6.84 -4.62
C VAL A 255 6.79 -7.50 -3.75
N GLN A 256 5.56 -7.57 -4.23
CA GLN A 256 4.46 -8.26 -3.55
C GLN A 256 3.61 -9.06 -4.52
N LEU A 257 3.01 -10.13 -3.99
CA LEU A 257 1.99 -10.92 -4.67
C LEU A 257 0.60 -10.57 -4.13
N ASN A 258 -0.38 -10.54 -5.03
CA ASN A 258 -1.79 -10.40 -4.70
C ASN A 258 -2.59 -11.52 -5.36
N ASP A 259 -3.76 -11.81 -4.81
CA ASP A 259 -4.72 -12.74 -5.40
C ASP A 259 -5.40 -12.13 -6.65
N MET A 260 -6.26 -12.91 -7.32
CA MET A 260 -7.05 -12.47 -8.48
C MET A 260 -8.21 -11.52 -8.12
N ARG A 261 -8.38 -11.16 -6.84
CA ARG A 261 -9.30 -10.12 -6.35
C ARG A 261 -8.54 -8.83 -5.99
N TRP A 262 -7.24 -8.80 -6.28
CA TRP A 262 -6.30 -7.73 -5.95
C TRP A 262 -6.15 -7.48 -4.44
N ASN A 263 -6.37 -8.50 -3.61
CA ASN A 263 -5.97 -8.45 -2.21
C ASN A 263 -4.56 -8.99 -2.08
N THR A 264 -3.71 -8.34 -1.29
CA THR A 264 -2.33 -8.80 -1.12
C THR A 264 -2.31 -10.12 -0.37
N ILE A 265 -1.58 -11.10 -0.87
CA ILE A 265 -1.55 -12.45 -0.26
C ILE A 265 -0.99 -12.31 1.15
N ASP A 266 -1.54 -13.07 2.11
CA ASP A 266 -1.33 -12.96 3.56
C ASP A 266 0.14 -12.78 3.98
N TRP A 267 0.59 -11.53 3.98
CA TRP A 267 1.98 -11.17 4.26
C TRP A 267 2.30 -11.22 5.74
N MET A 268 1.30 -11.38 6.62
CA MET A 268 1.56 -11.55 8.06
C MET A 268 2.14 -12.93 8.35
N ASN A 269 1.63 -13.94 7.65
CA ASN A 269 1.91 -15.34 7.95
C ASN A 269 2.71 -16.04 6.85
N ARG A 270 2.91 -15.36 5.71
CA ARG A 270 3.66 -15.86 4.56
C ARG A 270 4.65 -14.81 4.07
N GLN A 271 5.68 -15.29 3.39
CA GLN A 271 6.60 -14.43 2.65
C GLN A 271 6.05 -14.16 1.25
N SER A 272 4.88 -13.52 1.16
CA SER A 272 4.24 -13.12 -0.10
C SER A 272 4.76 -11.78 -0.64
N SER A 273 5.67 -11.15 0.09
CA SER A 273 6.35 -9.92 -0.31
C SER A 273 7.76 -9.87 0.27
N LEU A 274 8.63 -9.14 -0.43
CA LEU A 274 9.99 -8.81 -0.02
C LEU A 274 10.26 -7.34 -0.30
N ASN A 275 10.99 -6.69 0.59
CA ASN A 275 11.42 -5.30 0.46
C ASN A 275 12.96 -5.20 0.55
N GLY A 276 13.51 -4.01 0.33
CA GLY A 276 14.96 -3.79 0.35
C GLY A 276 15.69 -4.11 1.66
N GLY A 277 15.00 -4.15 2.80
CA GLY A 277 15.59 -4.60 4.06
C GLY A 277 15.45 -6.11 4.33
N GLN A 278 14.69 -6.83 3.50
CA GLN A 278 14.39 -8.26 3.66
C GLN A 278 15.02 -9.12 2.56
N ALA A 279 15.18 -8.58 1.36
CA ALA A 279 15.69 -9.30 0.21
C ALA A 279 17.21 -9.51 0.29
N SER A 280 17.67 -10.67 -0.16
CA SER A 280 19.10 -10.92 -0.42
C SER A 280 19.45 -10.51 -1.84
N ILE A 281 20.55 -9.77 -2.04
CA ILE A 281 21.02 -9.40 -3.38
C ILE A 281 22.16 -10.35 -3.75
N ASP A 282 22.12 -10.92 -4.95
CA ASP A 282 23.16 -11.83 -5.44
C ASP A 282 24.49 -11.08 -5.67
N ALA A 283 25.61 -11.81 -5.76
CA ALA A 283 26.94 -11.19 -5.87
C ALA A 283 27.16 -10.38 -7.15
N ASP A 284 26.35 -10.60 -8.18
CA ASP A 284 26.33 -9.82 -9.42
C ASP A 284 25.50 -8.53 -9.31
N GLY A 285 25.00 -8.20 -8.13
CA GLY A 285 24.24 -6.98 -7.84
C GLY A 285 22.79 -7.01 -8.33
N ARG A 286 22.26 -8.19 -8.68
CA ARG A 286 20.87 -8.34 -9.12
C ARG A 286 19.97 -8.86 -8.01
N PHE A 287 18.74 -8.40 -8.03
CA PHE A 287 17.67 -8.99 -7.24
C PHE A 287 17.07 -10.16 -8.02
N ARG A 288 17.06 -11.35 -7.39
CA ARG A 288 16.36 -12.53 -7.89
C ARG A 288 15.41 -13.07 -6.85
N ALA A 289 14.17 -13.35 -7.25
CA ALA A 289 13.18 -13.98 -6.40
C ALA A 289 12.49 -15.12 -7.15
N VAL A 290 12.06 -16.12 -6.40
CA VAL A 290 11.40 -17.31 -6.94
C VAL A 290 9.97 -17.36 -6.43
N ILE A 291 8.99 -17.35 -7.33
CA ILE A 291 7.59 -17.56 -6.99
C ILE A 291 7.26 -19.03 -7.29
N ALA A 292 6.91 -19.78 -6.26
CA ALA A 292 6.63 -21.22 -6.36
C ALA A 292 5.59 -21.63 -5.31
N LEU A 293 4.75 -22.63 -5.63
CA LEU A 293 3.71 -23.12 -4.71
C LEU A 293 4.29 -23.75 -3.44
N ASP A 294 5.41 -24.46 -3.57
CA ASP A 294 6.14 -25.08 -2.47
C ASP A 294 7.47 -24.35 -2.24
N ASP A 295 7.93 -24.29 -0.98
CA ASP A 295 9.19 -23.63 -0.61
C ASP A 295 10.39 -24.35 -1.27
N PRO A 296 11.11 -23.71 -2.21
CA PRO A 296 12.27 -24.31 -2.87
C PRO A 296 13.54 -24.27 -1.99
N GLY A 297 13.45 -23.70 -0.78
CA GLY A 297 14.59 -23.48 0.12
C GLY A 297 15.45 -22.29 -0.28
N ILE A 298 14.93 -21.37 -1.11
CA ILE A 298 15.60 -20.13 -1.53
C ILE A 298 15.18 -18.98 -0.60
N ALA A 299 16.12 -18.18 -0.12
CA ALA A 299 15.84 -17.07 0.80
C ALA A 299 14.78 -16.12 0.23
N ASN A 300 14.96 -15.68 -1.02
CA ASN A 300 14.03 -14.82 -1.76
C ASN A 300 12.87 -15.59 -2.42
N TRP A 301 12.28 -16.56 -1.71
CA TRP A 301 11.04 -17.20 -2.15
C TRP A 301 9.84 -16.27 -1.91
N LEU A 302 8.93 -16.19 -2.86
CA LEU A 302 7.64 -15.54 -2.72
C LEU A 302 6.54 -16.61 -2.71
N ASP A 303 5.90 -16.77 -1.55
CA ASP A 303 4.82 -17.73 -1.33
C ASP A 303 3.50 -17.17 -1.89
N PRO A 304 2.92 -17.77 -2.95
CA PRO A 304 1.68 -17.32 -3.54
C PRO A 304 0.45 -17.77 -2.73
N GLY A 305 0.61 -18.33 -1.54
CA GLY A 305 -0.50 -18.67 -0.65
C GLY A 305 -1.38 -19.81 -1.13
N GLY A 306 -0.84 -20.67 -2.00
CA GLY A 306 -1.60 -21.75 -2.66
C GLY A 306 -2.33 -21.32 -3.94
N TYR A 307 -2.25 -20.05 -4.34
CA TYR A 307 -2.80 -19.60 -5.61
C TYR A 307 -1.83 -19.93 -6.75
N SER A 308 -2.29 -20.63 -7.78
CA SER A 308 -1.54 -20.84 -9.03
C SER A 308 -1.58 -19.61 -9.93
N GLU A 309 -2.53 -18.69 -9.70
CA GLU A 309 -2.68 -17.43 -10.44
C GLU A 309 -2.88 -16.26 -9.49
N GLY A 310 -2.35 -15.11 -9.88
CA GLY A 310 -2.54 -13.86 -9.14
C GLY A 310 -1.89 -12.69 -9.86
N SER A 311 -1.80 -11.56 -9.17
CA SER A 311 -1.06 -10.39 -9.66
C SER A 311 0.23 -10.17 -8.90
N ILE A 312 1.19 -9.55 -9.56
CA ILE A 312 2.47 -9.14 -8.99
C ILE A 312 2.60 -7.63 -9.11
N MET A 313 3.19 -7.00 -8.10
CA MET A 313 3.56 -5.60 -8.16
C MET A 313 4.95 -5.40 -7.58
N LEU A 314 5.83 -4.76 -8.34
CA LEU A 314 7.14 -4.31 -7.92
C LEU A 314 7.18 -2.79 -7.99
N ARG A 315 7.89 -2.16 -7.04
CA ARG A 315 7.98 -0.70 -6.98
C ARG A 315 9.38 -0.20 -6.71
N TRP A 316 9.79 0.88 -7.36
CA TRP A 316 10.99 1.66 -7.05
C TRP A 316 10.61 3.11 -6.71
N SER A 317 10.81 3.53 -5.47
CA SER A 317 10.50 4.88 -4.96
C SER A 317 11.75 5.70 -4.70
N GLY A 318 11.72 6.97 -5.12
CA GLY A 318 12.87 7.87 -4.96
C GLY A 318 14.12 7.25 -5.57
N ALA A 319 13.96 6.67 -6.78
CA ALA A 319 14.98 5.88 -7.44
C ALA A 319 15.62 6.68 -8.60
N SER A 320 16.91 6.47 -8.83
CA SER A 320 17.65 7.07 -9.94
C SER A 320 17.22 6.53 -11.32
N SER A 321 16.62 5.33 -11.34
CA SER A 321 16.08 4.66 -12.51
C SER A 321 15.00 3.66 -12.11
N GLY A 322 14.20 3.22 -13.08
CA GLY A 322 13.28 2.10 -12.96
C GLY A 322 13.78 0.93 -13.82
N PRO A 323 14.63 0.03 -13.30
CA PRO A 323 15.01 -1.17 -14.02
C PRO A 323 13.79 -2.11 -14.12
N GLU A 324 13.44 -2.48 -15.35
CA GLU A 324 12.33 -3.38 -15.63
C GLU A 324 12.67 -4.81 -15.19
N PRO A 325 11.85 -5.45 -14.33
CA PRO A 325 12.04 -6.83 -13.95
C PRO A 325 11.58 -7.77 -15.07
N SER A 326 12.28 -8.89 -15.25
CA SER A 326 11.85 -9.98 -16.13
C SER A 326 11.28 -11.13 -15.32
N LEU A 327 10.27 -11.81 -15.88
CA LEU A 327 9.67 -13.01 -15.31
C LEU A 327 9.91 -14.19 -16.26
N THR A 328 10.55 -15.25 -15.79
CA THR A 328 10.87 -16.44 -16.59
C THR A 328 10.31 -17.69 -15.92
N VAL A 329 9.51 -18.47 -16.65
CA VAL A 329 9.03 -19.77 -16.17
C VAL A 329 10.18 -20.78 -16.23
N VAL A 330 10.42 -21.48 -15.13
CA VAL A 330 11.49 -22.47 -14.98
C VAL A 330 10.90 -23.76 -14.37
N PRO A 331 11.23 -24.96 -14.90
CA PRO A 331 10.93 -26.21 -14.20
C PRO A 331 11.61 -26.25 -12.82
N LEU A 332 10.89 -26.67 -11.77
CA LEU A 332 11.44 -26.68 -10.40
C LEU A 332 12.73 -27.51 -10.29
N ASP A 333 12.83 -28.63 -11.01
CA ASP A 333 14.02 -29.49 -11.02
C ASP A 333 15.23 -28.88 -11.77
N LYS A 334 15.04 -27.74 -12.45
CA LYS A 334 16.09 -26.97 -13.14
C LYS A 334 16.36 -25.62 -12.48
N LEU A 335 15.68 -25.30 -11.37
CA LEU A 335 15.79 -23.99 -10.71
C LEU A 335 17.24 -23.68 -10.32
N ASP A 336 17.96 -24.64 -9.76
CA ASP A 336 19.36 -24.45 -9.35
C ASP A 336 20.30 -24.13 -10.50
N ALA A 337 20.02 -24.63 -11.70
CA ALA A 337 20.82 -24.32 -12.88
C ALA A 337 20.55 -22.91 -13.43
N ARG A 338 19.52 -22.22 -12.93
CA ARG A 338 19.15 -20.84 -13.31
C ARG A 338 19.56 -19.80 -12.27
N LEU A 339 19.91 -20.22 -11.06
CA LEU A 339 20.32 -19.33 -9.99
C LEU A 339 21.86 -19.31 -9.87
N PRO A 340 22.45 -18.18 -9.46
CA PRO A 340 23.85 -18.15 -9.08
C PRO A 340 24.18 -19.18 -7.98
N PRO A 341 25.36 -19.82 -8.01
CA PRO A 341 25.75 -20.80 -6.98
C PRO A 341 25.73 -20.26 -5.54
N GLU A 342 25.91 -18.94 -5.38
CA GLU A 342 25.90 -18.21 -4.12
C GLU A 342 24.51 -17.79 -3.63
N THR A 343 23.44 -18.06 -4.40
CA THR A 343 22.07 -17.72 -3.98
C THR A 343 21.79 -18.33 -2.61
N ILE A 344 21.36 -17.47 -1.68
CA ILE A 344 21.17 -17.85 -0.28
C ILE A 344 20.05 -18.88 -0.19
N ARG A 345 20.39 -20.03 0.38
CA ARG A 345 19.45 -21.09 0.73
C ARG A 345 19.16 -21.05 2.22
N ILE A 346 17.92 -21.38 2.57
CA ILE A 346 17.49 -21.49 3.95
C ILE A 346 16.84 -22.85 4.19
N SER A 347 17.09 -23.41 5.37
CA SER A 347 16.46 -24.63 5.84
C SER A 347 14.98 -24.40 6.20
N PRO A 348 14.17 -25.47 6.28
CA PRO A 348 12.81 -25.36 6.78
C PRO A 348 12.71 -24.74 8.18
N ALA A 349 13.70 -24.98 9.05
CA ALA A 349 13.73 -24.40 10.40
C ALA A 349 13.97 -22.89 10.37
N GLU A 350 14.91 -22.42 9.53
CA GLU A 350 15.16 -20.99 9.31
C GLU A 350 13.96 -20.29 8.68
N ARG A 351 13.28 -20.93 7.69
CA ARG A 351 12.02 -20.42 7.14
C ARG A 351 10.97 -20.22 8.23
N GLN A 352 10.78 -21.23 9.08
CA GLN A 352 9.80 -21.14 10.17
C GLN A 352 10.13 -20.00 11.14
N GLU A 353 11.41 -19.78 11.47
CA GLU A 353 11.78 -18.66 12.32
C GLU A 353 11.59 -17.31 11.63
N ALA A 354 11.94 -17.18 10.35
CA ALA A 354 11.70 -15.98 9.57
C ALA A 354 10.21 -15.61 9.51
N LEU A 355 9.32 -16.60 9.29
CA LEU A 355 7.87 -16.39 9.30
C LEU A 355 7.33 -16.00 10.68
N ARG A 356 7.88 -16.57 11.78
CA ARG A 356 7.53 -16.13 13.14
C ARG A 356 8.01 -14.72 13.43
N ALA A 357 9.23 -14.36 13.04
CA ALA A 357 9.76 -13.01 13.18
C ALA A 357 8.87 -12.02 12.44
N ARG A 358 8.57 -12.29 11.17
CA ARG A 358 7.64 -11.51 10.35
C ARG A 358 6.28 -11.31 11.03
N ARG A 359 5.67 -12.39 11.54
CA ARG A 359 4.39 -12.32 12.26
C ARG A 359 4.46 -11.45 13.51
N ARG A 360 5.54 -11.53 14.29
CA ARG A 360 5.76 -10.66 15.48
C ARG A 360 5.93 -9.21 15.06
N SER A 361 6.77 -8.96 14.06
CA SER A 361 7.04 -7.63 13.50
C SER A 361 5.76 -6.93 13.04
N VAL A 362 4.89 -7.58 12.26
CA VAL A 362 3.60 -6.97 11.85
C VAL A 362 2.66 -6.71 13.03
N GLN A 363 2.77 -7.46 14.13
CA GLN A 363 1.96 -7.20 15.33
C GLN A 363 2.41 -5.98 16.12
N MET A 364 3.68 -5.59 16.02
CA MET A 364 4.25 -4.43 16.71
C MET A 364 3.93 -3.10 16.01
N ARG A 365 3.54 -3.15 14.74
CA ARG A 365 3.17 -1.97 13.95
C ARG A 365 1.88 -1.33 14.44
N ARG A 366 1.77 -0.02 14.25
CA ARG A 366 0.51 0.71 14.48
C ARG A 366 -0.61 0.11 13.61
N ARG A 367 -1.69 -0.34 14.27
CA ARG A 367 -2.89 -0.87 13.60
C ARG A 367 -4.00 0.17 13.46
N TRP A 368 -3.94 1.21 14.30
CA TRP A 368 -4.87 2.33 14.45
C TRP A 368 -4.12 3.54 14.99
#